data_AF-A0A1G0BHS5-F1
#
_entry.id   AF-A0A1G0BHS5-F1
#
_cell.length_a   1.000
_cell.length_b   1.000
_cell.length_c   1.000
_cell.angle_alpha   90.00
_cell.angle_beta   90.00
_cell.angle_gamma   90.00
#
_symmetry.space_group_name_H-M   'P 1'
#
loop_
_entity.id
_entity.type
_entity.pdbx_description
1 polymer ?
#
loop_
_entity_poly.entity_id
_entity_poly.type
_entity_poly.pdbx_seq_one_letter_code
_entity_poly.pdbx_strand_id
1 'polypeptide(L)'
;MFGRFDMMRHERVQASVYRWFFDTASTLCNITLDMDSTVITRHGERQGAARGYNPSKRGRLSHHPLLAFVAEARMVANFWSRPGDASSANNALQFIESTLHHVGSKTVGLLRADSGFFDQAVFKLLEGKRIG
;
A
#
# COMPACT_ATOMS: atom_id res chain seq x y z
N MET A 1 24.43 12.29 3.15
CA MET A 1 23.39 12.91 3.98
C MET A 1 22.04 12.41 3.47
N PHE A 2 21.45 11.39 4.09
CA PHE A 2 20.14 10.87 3.68
C PHE A 2 19.07 11.86 4.14
N GLY A 3 18.37 12.50 3.18
CA GLY A 3 17.29 13.44 3.48
C GLY A 3 16.20 12.76 4.30
N ARG A 4 15.51 13.53 5.17
CA ARG A 4 14.34 13.04 5.93
C ARG A 4 13.35 12.39 4.95
N PHE A 5 12.81 11.24 5.37
CA PHE A 5 11.77 10.53 4.63
C PHE A 5 10.52 11.43 4.52
N ASP A 6 10.16 11.82 3.29
CA ASP A 6 8.94 12.56 2.98
C ASP A 6 8.03 11.65 2.14
N MET A 7 6.92 11.23 2.76
CA MET A 7 5.94 10.33 2.14
C MET A 7 5.33 10.92 0.88
N MET A 8 5.09 12.24 0.83
CA MET A 8 4.50 12.91 -0.34
C MET A 8 5.48 12.98 -1.51
N ARG A 9 6.78 13.07 -1.23
CA ARG A 9 7.81 13.01 -2.27
C ARG A 9 7.97 11.59 -2.79
N HIS A 10 7.92 10.59 -1.91
CA HIS A 10 7.99 9.19 -2.28
C HIS A 10 6.80 8.78 -3.17
N GLU A 11 5.59 9.12 -2.73
CA GLU A 11 4.34 8.89 -3.46
C GLU A 11 4.39 9.50 -4.86
N ARG A 12 4.83 10.76 -5.02
CA ARG A 12 4.93 11.40 -6.35
C ARG A 12 5.89 10.70 -7.30
N VAL A 13 7.04 10.26 -6.80
CA VAL A 13 8.03 9.54 -7.61
C VAL A 13 7.49 8.16 -7.97
N GLN A 14 6.93 7.43 -7.00
CA GLN A 14 6.29 6.13 -7.23
C GLN A 14 5.17 6.21 -8.27
N ALA A 15 4.25 7.16 -8.10
CA ALA A 15 3.14 7.36 -9.03
C ALA A 15 3.63 7.58 -10.46
N SER A 16 4.67 8.39 -10.64
CA SER A 16 5.24 8.67 -11.97
C SER A 16 5.87 7.42 -12.61
N VAL A 17 6.64 6.64 -11.83
CA VAL A 17 7.28 5.42 -12.30
C VAL A 17 6.25 4.34 -12.62
N TYR A 18 5.28 4.10 -11.74
CA TYR A 18 4.24 3.11 -11.96
C TYR A 18 3.36 3.48 -13.12
N ARG A 19 2.99 4.76 -13.25
CA ARG A 19 2.15 5.19 -14.36
C ARG A 19 2.85 4.98 -15.70
N TRP A 20 4.11 5.39 -15.82
CA TRP A 20 4.91 5.10 -17.01
C TRP A 20 4.98 3.60 -17.32
N PHE A 21 5.19 2.77 -16.30
CA PHE A 21 5.25 1.31 -16.48
C PHE A 21 3.93 0.74 -17.00
N PHE A 22 2.80 1.09 -16.36
CA PHE A 22 1.49 0.57 -16.75
C PHE A 22 1.01 1.13 -18.10
N ASP A 23 1.33 2.38 -18.41
CA ASP A 23 1.07 2.94 -19.74
C ASP A 23 1.89 2.21 -20.82
N THR A 24 3.13 1.82 -20.51
CA THR A 24 3.99 1.02 -21.42
C THR A 24 3.48 -0.42 -21.55
N ALA A 25 2.99 -1.02 -20.47
CA ALA A 25 2.44 -2.37 -20.44
C ALA A 25 1.01 -2.41 -21.00
N SER A 26 0.85 -2.04 -22.27
CA SER A 26 -0.45 -1.90 -22.95
C SER A 26 -1.24 -3.21 -23.04
N THR A 27 -0.59 -4.37 -22.97
CA THR A 27 -1.23 -5.68 -22.98
C THR A 27 -1.92 -6.05 -21.67
N LEU A 28 -1.56 -5.40 -20.56
CA LEU A 28 -2.27 -5.51 -19.30
C LEU A 28 -3.47 -4.56 -19.39
N CYS A 29 -4.66 -5.07 -19.68
CA CYS A 29 -5.88 -4.24 -19.74
C CYS A 29 -6.79 -4.46 -18.53
N ASN A 30 -6.94 -5.74 -18.13
CA ASN A 30 -7.67 -6.15 -16.95
C ASN A 30 -6.67 -6.81 -15.99
N ILE A 31 -6.65 -6.35 -14.74
CA ILE A 31 -5.66 -6.75 -13.74
C ILE A 31 -6.32 -7.15 -12.43
N THR A 32 -5.61 -8.00 -11.69
CA THR A 32 -5.93 -8.37 -10.32
C THR A 32 -4.95 -7.67 -9.38
N LEU A 33 -5.50 -6.97 -8.37
CA LEU A 33 -4.71 -6.36 -7.30
C LEU A 33 -4.69 -7.25 -6.07
N ASP A 34 -3.49 -7.62 -5.63
CA ASP A 34 -3.27 -8.33 -4.37
C ASP A 34 -2.69 -7.35 -3.35
N MET A 35 -3.33 -7.21 -2.19
CA MET A 35 -2.89 -6.32 -1.12
C MET A 35 -2.60 -7.09 0.17
N ASP A 36 -1.38 -6.91 0.68
CA ASP A 36 -0.93 -7.54 1.91
C ASP A 36 -0.41 -6.49 2.89
N SER A 37 -0.75 -6.66 4.17
CA SER A 37 -0.17 -5.91 5.27
C SER A 37 0.93 -6.75 5.93
N THR A 38 2.16 -6.24 6.02
CA THR A 38 3.28 -6.97 6.65
C THR A 38 3.72 -6.26 7.91
N VAL A 39 4.09 -7.01 8.96
CA VAL A 39 4.73 -6.45 10.16
C VAL A 39 6.24 -6.69 10.07
N ILE A 40 7.02 -5.63 9.85
CA ILE A 40 8.48 -5.69 9.94
C ILE A 40 8.90 -5.30 11.35
N THR A 41 9.40 -6.28 12.13
CA THR A 41 9.99 -6.03 13.45
C THR A 41 11.44 -5.56 13.28
N ARG A 42 11.76 -4.32 13.67
CA ARG A 42 13.16 -3.84 13.66
C ARG A 42 13.92 -4.29 14.90
N HIS A 43 15.21 -4.60 14.73
CA HIS A 43 16.18 -4.80 15.80
C HIS A 43 17.16 -3.61 15.82
N GLY A 44 17.04 -2.69 16.78
CA GLY A 44 18.00 -1.60 17.03
C GLY A 44 17.40 -0.22 17.38
N GLU A 45 18.08 0.54 18.25
CA GLU A 45 17.70 1.89 18.73
C GLU A 45 18.22 3.00 17.81
N ARG A 46 17.37 3.65 17.00
CA ARG A 46 17.62 5.01 16.44
C ARG A 46 16.30 5.77 16.23
N GLN A 47 16.38 7.09 16.41
CA GLN A 47 15.29 8.07 16.47
C GLN A 47 14.30 8.01 15.29
N GLY A 48 13.00 8.13 15.60
CA GLY A 48 11.92 8.31 14.61
C GLY A 48 10.79 7.26 14.63
N ALA A 49 10.72 6.42 15.66
CA ALA A 49 9.79 5.30 15.71
C ALA A 49 8.88 5.37 16.94
N ALA A 50 7.57 5.21 16.72
CA ALA A 50 6.59 5.15 17.79
C ALA A 50 6.00 3.75 17.96
N ARG A 51 5.32 3.57 19.10
CA ARG A 51 4.92 2.28 19.67
C ARG A 51 3.68 1.71 18.95
N GLY A 52 3.89 0.74 18.05
CA GLY A 52 2.83 -0.09 17.46
C GLY A 52 2.58 -1.39 18.25
N TYR A 53 1.39 -1.99 18.07
CA TYR A 53 1.01 -3.28 18.67
C TYR A 53 1.69 -4.45 17.94
N ASN A 54 2.53 -5.21 18.66
CA ASN A 54 3.20 -6.43 18.18
C ASN A 54 2.87 -7.60 19.13
N PRO A 55 2.00 -8.56 18.72
CA PRO A 55 1.61 -9.68 19.56
C PRO A 55 2.72 -10.71 19.81
N SER A 56 3.73 -10.78 18.94
CA SER A 56 4.88 -11.68 19.12
C SER A 56 5.97 -11.11 20.04
N LYS A 57 6.10 -9.77 20.09
CA LYS A 57 7.13 -9.05 20.87
C LYS A 57 6.61 -7.69 21.33
N ARG A 58 5.86 -7.68 22.44
CA ARG A 58 5.29 -6.48 23.07
C ARG A 58 6.37 -5.39 23.26
N GLY A 59 6.08 -4.16 22.83
CA GLY A 59 6.88 -2.96 23.15
C GLY A 59 8.03 -2.61 22.20
N ARG A 60 8.23 -3.34 21.09
CA ARG A 60 9.28 -3.03 20.10
C ARG A 60 8.77 -2.19 18.93
N LEU A 61 9.64 -1.33 18.40
CA LEU A 61 9.41 -0.51 17.23
C LEU A 61 9.10 -1.40 16.01
N SER A 62 7.87 -1.32 15.49
CA SER A 62 7.43 -2.04 14.29
C SER A 62 7.08 -1.05 13.18
N HIS A 63 7.41 -1.43 11.95
CA HIS A 63 6.84 -0.83 10.76
C HIS A 63 5.76 -1.76 10.22
N HIS A 64 4.67 -1.17 9.74
CA HIS A 64 3.58 -1.89 9.10
C HIS A 64 3.50 -1.46 7.63
N PRO A 65 4.45 -1.89 6.78
CA PRO A 65 4.34 -1.60 5.37
C PRO A 65 3.09 -2.21 4.76
N LEU A 66 2.46 -1.44 3.88
CA LEU A 66 1.41 -1.91 2.99
C LEU A 66 2.01 -2.13 1.61
N LEU A 67 1.66 -3.26 1.00
CA LEU A 67 2.10 -3.64 -0.34
C LEU A 67 0.88 -3.94 -1.20
N ALA A 68 0.95 -3.52 -2.47
CA ALA A 68 0.00 -3.91 -3.49
C ALA A 68 0.76 -4.47 -4.70
N PHE A 69 0.24 -5.53 -5.30
CA PHE A 69 0.81 -6.21 -6.46
C PHE A 69 -0.21 -6.34 -7.58
N VAL A 70 0.27 -6.27 -8.82
CA VAL A 70 -0.48 -6.71 -10.01
C VAL A 70 -0.12 -8.17 -10.26
N ALA A 71 -1.09 -9.06 -10.08
CA ALA A 71 -0.87 -10.51 -10.11
C ALA A 71 -0.31 -10.99 -11.46
N GLU A 72 -0.83 -10.45 -12.56
CA GLU A 72 -0.51 -10.84 -13.94
C GLU A 72 0.94 -10.51 -14.31
N ALA A 73 1.49 -9.44 -13.74
CA ALA A 73 2.85 -8.97 -14.02
C ALA A 73 3.85 -9.33 -12.90
N ARG A 74 3.35 -9.87 -11.77
CA ARG A 74 4.11 -10.05 -10.52
C ARG A 74 4.85 -8.76 -10.11
N MET A 75 4.21 -7.63 -10.36
CA MET A 75 4.80 -6.29 -10.21
C MET A 75 4.21 -5.58 -9.01
N VAL A 76 5.04 -4.91 -8.22
CA VAL A 76 4.56 -4.04 -7.14
C VAL A 76 3.86 -2.83 -7.77
N ALA A 77 2.61 -2.59 -7.41
CA ALA A 77 1.81 -1.44 -7.84
C ALA A 77 1.80 -0.30 -6.81
N ASN A 78 2.05 -0.62 -5.54
CA ASN A 78 2.20 0.41 -4.50
C ASN A 78 2.95 -0.13 -3.29
N PHE A 79 3.64 0.77 -2.58
CA PHE A 79 4.32 0.47 -1.33
C PHE A 79 4.37 1.68 -0.41
N TRP A 80 3.79 1.55 0.78
CA TRP A 80 3.87 2.56 1.83
C TRP A 80 4.70 2.07 3.00
N SER A 81 5.78 2.78 3.34
CA SER A 81 6.61 2.50 4.52
C SER A 81 6.13 3.35 5.70
N ARG A 82 5.30 2.79 6.59
CA ARG A 82 4.75 3.54 7.73
C ARG A 82 5.65 3.52 8.95
N PRO A 83 5.95 4.65 9.60
CA PRO A 83 6.41 4.67 10.99
C PRO A 83 5.25 4.27 11.92
N GLY A 84 5.53 3.51 12.98
CA GLY A 84 4.52 2.88 13.86
C GLY A 84 3.61 3.80 14.69
N ASP A 85 3.50 5.10 14.38
CA ASP A 85 2.68 6.11 15.11
C ASP A 85 1.42 6.60 14.38
N ALA A 86 1.22 6.23 13.11
CA ALA A 86 0.14 6.83 12.32
C ALA A 86 -1.19 6.10 12.58
N SER A 87 -2.12 6.80 13.23
CA SER A 87 -3.48 6.38 13.61
C SER A 87 -4.19 5.50 12.58
N SER A 88 -4.80 4.42 13.06
CA SER A 88 -4.95 3.14 12.37
C SER A 88 -6.19 2.94 11.48
N ALA A 89 -7.06 3.93 11.25
CA ALA A 89 -8.32 3.70 10.52
C ALA A 89 -8.37 4.27 9.09
N ASN A 90 -7.78 5.46 8.83
CA ASN A 90 -7.91 6.17 7.54
C ASN A 90 -6.95 5.70 6.43
N ASN A 91 -6.40 4.51 6.60
CA ASN A 91 -5.08 4.19 6.09
C ASN A 91 -5.14 3.12 4.98
N ALA A 92 -6.10 2.20 5.03
CA ALA A 92 -6.34 1.22 3.97
C ALA A 92 -7.03 1.87 2.77
N LEU A 93 -8.05 2.70 3.02
CA LEU A 93 -8.80 3.41 1.97
C LEU A 93 -7.88 4.28 1.10
N GLN A 94 -7.06 5.13 1.73
CA GLN A 94 -6.14 6.00 0.99
C GLN A 94 -5.07 5.19 0.23
N PHE A 95 -4.61 4.07 0.78
CA PHE A 95 -3.67 3.19 0.09
C PHE A 95 -4.31 2.55 -1.15
N ILE A 96 -5.57 2.11 -1.05
CA ILE A 96 -6.33 1.59 -2.19
C ILE A 96 -6.49 2.67 -3.25
N GLU A 97 -6.92 3.88 -2.87
CA GLU A 97 -7.09 4.99 -3.83
C GLU A 97 -5.78 5.38 -4.52
N SER A 98 -4.68 5.48 -3.77
CA SER A 98 -3.33 5.70 -4.32
C SER A 98 -2.92 4.58 -5.27
N THR A 99 -3.17 3.31 -4.92
CA THR A 99 -2.87 2.17 -5.79
C THR A 99 -3.68 2.23 -7.09
N LEU A 100 -4.97 2.55 -7.01
CA LEU A 100 -5.83 2.73 -8.19
C LEU A 100 -5.33 3.89 -9.07
N HIS A 101 -4.82 4.95 -8.45
CA HIS A 101 -4.20 6.05 -9.18
C HIS A 101 -2.94 5.61 -9.94
N HIS A 102 -2.09 4.79 -9.31
CA HIS A 102 -0.85 4.26 -9.92
C HIS A 102 -1.12 3.38 -11.15
N VAL A 103 -2.08 2.46 -11.04
CA VAL A 103 -2.42 1.56 -12.17
C VAL A 103 -3.18 2.29 -13.28
N GLY A 104 -3.77 3.44 -12.99
CA GLY A 104 -4.20 4.37 -14.01
C GLY A 104 -5.41 3.94 -14.83
N SER A 105 -5.25 3.84 -16.15
CA SER A 105 -6.36 3.47 -17.06
C SER A 105 -6.65 1.96 -17.08
N LYS A 106 -5.89 1.16 -16.33
CA LYS A 106 -6.08 -0.28 -16.21
C LYS A 106 -7.40 -0.57 -15.52
N THR A 107 -8.13 -1.55 -16.05
CA THR A 107 -9.34 -2.05 -15.39
C THR A 107 -8.91 -2.98 -14.26
N VAL A 108 -9.29 -2.66 -13.03
CA VAL A 108 -9.10 -3.57 -11.89
C VAL A 108 -10.35 -4.44 -11.81
N GLY A 109 -10.23 -5.67 -12.28
CA GLY A 109 -11.35 -6.62 -12.30
C GLY A 109 -11.61 -7.20 -10.91
N LEU A 110 -10.54 -7.52 -10.18
CA LEU A 110 -10.57 -8.17 -8.88
C LEU A 110 -9.56 -7.51 -7.94
N LEU A 111 -9.95 -7.32 -6.68
CA LEU A 111 -9.05 -6.92 -5.60
C LEU A 111 -9.13 -7.95 -4.47
N ARG A 112 -7.98 -8.56 -4.15
CA ARG A 112 -7.82 -9.50 -3.03
C ARG A 112 -7.00 -8.82 -1.95
N ALA A 113 -7.47 -8.89 -0.71
CA ALA A 113 -6.76 -8.33 0.43
C ALA A 113 -6.94 -9.19 1.68
N ASP A 114 -5.95 -9.13 2.59
CA ASP A 114 -6.07 -9.72 3.91
C ASP A 114 -7.11 -8.99 4.80
N SER A 115 -7.45 -9.58 5.94
CA SER A 115 -8.42 -8.99 6.88
C SER A 115 -7.97 -7.66 7.49
N GLY A 116 -6.70 -7.27 7.35
CA GLY A 116 -6.18 -5.96 7.74
C GLY A 116 -6.67 -4.81 6.85
N PHE A 117 -7.25 -5.10 5.68
CA PHE A 117 -7.93 -4.13 4.81
C PHE A 117 -9.46 -4.14 4.96
N PHE A 118 -10.00 -4.94 5.88
CA PHE A 118 -11.44 -5.04 6.10
C PHE A 118 -11.99 -3.79 6.80
N ASP A 119 -12.72 -2.97 6.05
CA ASP A 119 -13.47 -1.82 6.58
C ASP A 119 -14.71 -1.54 5.70
N GLN A 120 -15.80 -1.05 6.31
CA GLN A 120 -17.04 -0.78 5.57
C GLN A 120 -16.87 0.29 4.48
N ALA A 121 -16.00 1.29 4.70
CA ALA A 121 -15.70 2.31 3.70
C ALA A 121 -14.93 1.73 2.51
N VAL A 122 -14.06 0.75 2.74
CA VAL A 122 -13.36 0.03 1.67
C VAL A 122 -14.36 -0.73 0.80
N PHE A 123 -15.30 -1.47 1.39
CA PHE A 123 -16.34 -2.15 0.59
C PHE A 123 -17.17 -1.17 -0.24
N LYS A 124 -17.63 -0.07 0.36
CA LYS A 124 -18.38 0.97 -0.38
C LYS A 124 -17.57 1.57 -1.53
N LEU A 125 -16.26 1.77 -1.34
CA LEU A 125 -15.37 2.25 -2.40
C LEU A 125 -15.29 1.25 -3.56
N LEU A 126 -15.09 -0.04 -3.26
CA LEU A 126 -14.94 -1.10 -4.27
C LEU A 126 -16.25 -1.32 -5.03
N GLU A 127 -17.38 -1.39 -4.34
CA GLU A 127 -18.72 -1.47 -4.94
C GLU A 127 -18.99 -0.28 -5.87
N GLY A 128 -18.70 0.95 -5.39
CA GLY A 128 -18.87 2.17 -6.18
C GLY A 128 -18.00 2.22 -7.44
N LYS A 129 -16.85 1.54 -7.42
CA LYS A 129 -15.94 1.39 -8.56
C LYS A 129 -16.19 0.12 -9.38
N ARG A 130 -17.15 -0.73 -8.97
CA ARG A 130 -17.47 -2.02 -9.59
C ARG A 130 -16.26 -2.98 -9.65
N ILE A 131 -15.44 -2.97 -8.61
CA ILE A 131 -14.30 -3.88 -8.43
C ILE A 131 -14.77 -5.00 -7.50
N GLY A 132 -14.63 -6.26 -7.92
CA GLY A 132 -15.18 -7.42 -7.19
C GLY A 132 -14.36 -8.68 -7.32
#